data_AF-A0A1Q6DR10-F1
#
_entry.id   AF-A0A1Q6DR10-F1
#
_cell.length_a   1.000
_cell.length_b   1.000
_cell.length_c   1.000
_cell.angle_alpha   90.00
_cell.angle_beta   90.00
_cell.angle_gamma   90.00
#
_symmetry.space_group_name_H-M   'P 1'
#
loop_
_entity.id
_entity.type
_entity.pdbx_description
1 polymer ?
#
loop_
_entity_poly.entity_id
_entity_poly.type
_entity_poly.pdbx_seq_one_letter_code
_entity_poly.pdbx_strand_id
1 'polypeptide(L)'
;MDEVIHIAKILAQAQDLLRCGKIGNSMVRKSAIIGTPMEILTLKGDLHSWFVPVTLGDRLAGFFQFLSDLTLMRYSSFQRRDDSIEGCPAADSWLDEETIRHLAQKNARPGETVENTFLTFDRTPSRLAWAAVLTSADGKKRTLHIAGQTVWEATKTDNDAESFAGHLS
;
A
#
# COMPACT_ATOMS: atom_id res chain seq x y z
N MET A 1 -20.74 3.80 11.06
CA MET A 1 -20.87 2.50 11.76
C MET A 1 -20.48 1.35 10.83
N ASP A 2 -20.69 1.48 9.52
CA ASP A 2 -20.41 0.41 8.54
C ASP A 2 -18.91 0.14 8.29
N GLU A 3 -18.08 1.18 8.30
CA GLU A 3 -16.63 1.03 8.03
C GLU A 3 -15.92 0.20 9.10
N VAL A 4 -16.21 0.41 10.38
CA VAL A 4 -15.63 -0.36 11.50
C VAL A 4 -15.98 -1.85 11.38
N ILE A 5 -17.24 -2.14 11.03
CA ILE A 5 -17.70 -3.52 10.80
C ILE A 5 -16.99 -4.12 9.60
N HIS A 6 -16.78 -3.33 8.55
CA HIS A 6 -16.09 -3.79 7.34
C HIS A 6 -14.61 -4.12 7.61
N ILE A 7 -13.88 -3.23 8.29
CA ILE A 7 -12.50 -3.45 8.72
C ILE A 7 -12.38 -4.71 9.57
N ALA A 8 -13.28 -4.92 10.54
CA ALA A 8 -13.29 -6.12 11.37
C ALA A 8 -13.49 -7.41 10.54
N LYS A 9 -14.34 -7.37 9.50
CA LYS A 9 -14.54 -8.51 8.59
C LYS A 9 -13.29 -8.79 7.75
N ILE A 10 -12.62 -7.76 7.23
CA ILE A 10 -11.35 -7.92 6.49
C ILE A 10 -10.29 -8.57 7.37
N LEU A 11 -10.15 -8.08 8.61
CA LEU A 11 -9.20 -8.63 9.58
C LEU A 11 -9.48 -10.11 9.88
N ALA A 12 -10.75 -10.46 10.14
CA ALA A 12 -11.14 -11.85 10.39
C ALA A 12 -10.81 -12.74 9.18
N GLN A 13 -11.15 -12.31 7.96
CA GLN A 13 -10.85 -13.04 6.74
C GLN A 13 -9.35 -13.26 6.52
N ALA A 14 -8.53 -12.22 6.75
CA ALA A 14 -7.07 -12.33 6.62
C ALA A 14 -6.48 -13.29 7.66
N GLN A 15 -6.96 -13.25 8.92
CA GLN A 15 -6.55 -14.17 9.98
C GLN A 15 -6.91 -15.62 9.64
N ASP A 16 -8.12 -15.85 9.11
CA ASP A 16 -8.56 -17.19 8.73
C ASP A 16 -7.75 -17.76 7.56
N LEU A 17 -7.46 -16.93 6.54
CA LEU A 17 -6.61 -17.32 5.42
C LEU A 17 -5.19 -17.69 5.86
N LEU A 18 -4.62 -16.93 6.80
CA LEU A 18 -3.32 -17.23 7.38
C LEU A 18 -3.35 -18.52 8.21
N ARG A 19 -4.37 -18.71 9.07
CA ARG A 19 -4.50 -19.87 9.96
C ARG A 19 -4.77 -21.18 9.24
N CYS A 20 -5.63 -21.17 8.21
CA CYS A 20 -5.97 -22.39 7.46
C CYS A 20 -4.80 -22.91 6.61
N GLY A 21 -3.69 -22.17 6.55
CA GLY A 21 -2.46 -22.60 5.93
C GLY A 21 -2.48 -22.63 4.40
N LYS A 22 -3.49 -22.00 3.80
CA LYS A 22 -3.57 -21.81 2.35
C LYS A 22 -2.54 -20.80 1.84
N ILE A 23 -2.06 -19.92 2.72
CA ILE A 23 -1.19 -18.79 2.38
C ILE A 23 -0.07 -18.65 3.41
N GLY A 24 1.15 -18.41 2.92
CA GLY A 24 2.36 -18.24 3.74
C GLY A 24 3.04 -19.54 4.14
N ASN A 25 4.34 -19.46 4.48
CA ASN A 25 5.12 -20.59 4.98
C ASN A 25 4.82 -20.87 6.46
N SER A 26 5.43 -21.91 7.02
CA SER A 26 5.22 -22.31 8.42
C SER A 26 5.62 -21.23 9.44
N MET A 27 6.63 -20.40 9.15
CA MET A 27 7.06 -19.31 10.01
C MET A 27 6.00 -18.20 10.08
N VAL A 28 5.56 -17.71 8.92
CA VAL A 28 4.52 -16.68 8.81
C VAL A 28 3.23 -17.13 9.50
N ARG A 29 2.81 -18.38 9.30
CA ARG A 29 1.58 -18.90 9.92
C ARG A 29 1.61 -18.96 11.45
N LYS A 30 2.79 -19.15 12.04
CA LYS A 30 2.93 -19.32 13.50
C LYS A 30 3.11 -17.99 14.23
N SER A 31 3.79 -17.04 13.60
CA SER A 31 4.31 -15.88 14.30
C SER A 31 3.88 -14.55 13.70
N ALA A 32 3.22 -14.54 12.53
CA ALA A 32 2.87 -13.27 11.90
C ALA A 32 1.67 -12.61 12.57
N ILE A 33 1.70 -11.28 12.54
CA ILE A 33 0.64 -10.42 13.02
C ILE A 33 -0.04 -9.81 11.78
N ILE A 34 -1.37 -9.90 11.75
CA ILE A 34 -2.18 -9.16 10.78
C ILE A 34 -2.34 -7.75 11.32
N GLY A 35 -1.81 -6.76 10.61
CA GLY A 35 -1.97 -5.35 10.99
C GLY A 35 -3.28 -4.75 10.48
N THR A 36 -3.50 -3.49 10.82
CA THR A 36 -4.71 -2.75 10.44
C THR A 36 -4.84 -2.64 8.91
N PRO A 37 -6.01 -2.95 8.33
CA PRO A 37 -6.28 -2.70 6.92
C PRO A 37 -6.12 -1.22 6.58
N MET A 38 -5.48 -0.97 5.45
CA MET A 38 -5.25 0.37 4.91
C MET A 38 -5.92 0.47 3.54
N GLU A 39 -6.52 1.60 3.26
CA GLU A 39 -7.14 1.84 1.95
C GLU A 39 -6.07 1.98 0.87
N ILE A 40 -6.28 1.29 -0.25
CA ILE A 40 -5.58 1.57 -1.51
C ILE A 40 -6.55 2.41 -2.34
N LEU A 41 -6.17 3.65 -2.61
CA LEU A 41 -6.99 4.61 -3.35
C LEU A 41 -6.53 4.71 -4.80
N THR A 42 -7.46 5.06 -5.69
CA THR A 42 -7.13 5.55 -7.02
C THR A 42 -6.55 6.98 -6.93
N LEU A 43 -5.96 7.48 -8.01
CA LEU A 43 -5.48 8.88 -8.05
C LEU A 43 -6.60 9.92 -7.91
N LYS A 44 -7.87 9.52 -8.12
CA LYS A 44 -9.06 10.36 -7.89
C LYS A 44 -9.50 10.37 -6.42
N GLY A 45 -8.91 9.52 -5.58
CA GLY A 45 -9.28 9.36 -4.18
C GLY A 45 -10.34 8.29 -3.92
N ASP A 46 -10.85 7.62 -4.96
CA ASP A 46 -11.81 6.53 -4.79
C ASP A 46 -11.15 5.28 -4.20
N LEU A 47 -11.84 4.59 -3.29
CA LEU A 47 -11.39 3.30 -2.76
C LEU A 47 -11.31 2.26 -3.89
N HIS A 48 -10.12 1.73 -4.13
CA HIS A 48 -9.92 0.62 -5.07
C HIS A 48 -9.97 -0.73 -4.35
N SER A 49 -9.22 -0.86 -3.26
CA SER A 49 -9.07 -2.11 -2.51
C SER A 49 -8.48 -1.85 -1.13
N TRP A 50 -8.33 -2.87 -0.32
CA TRP A 50 -7.70 -2.82 1.00
C TRP A 50 -6.37 -3.55 0.98
N PHE A 51 -5.34 -2.92 1.53
CA PHE A 51 -4.06 -3.51 1.86
C PHE A 51 -4.08 -3.99 3.32
N VAL A 52 -3.77 -5.25 3.56
CA VAL A 52 -3.74 -5.82 4.91
C VAL A 52 -2.33 -6.35 5.19
N PRO A 53 -1.53 -5.64 6.00
CA PRO A 53 -0.15 -6.02 6.24
C PRO A 53 -0.03 -7.30 7.06
N VAL A 54 0.99 -8.08 6.74
CA VAL A 54 1.41 -9.26 7.50
C VAL A 54 2.83 -9.00 8.00
N THR A 55 3.00 -8.79 9.30
CA THR A 55 4.29 -8.45 9.90
C THR A 55 4.87 -9.61 10.71
N LEU A 56 6.19 -9.69 10.76
CA LEU A 56 6.97 -10.56 11.64
C LEU A 56 7.97 -9.68 12.40
N GLY A 57 7.66 -9.38 13.66
CA GLY A 57 8.43 -8.39 14.42
C GLY A 57 8.31 -6.99 13.80
N ASP A 58 9.46 -6.37 13.50
CA ASP A 58 9.57 -5.04 12.88
C ASP A 58 9.57 -5.09 11.33
N ARG A 59 9.37 -6.26 10.72
CA ARG A 59 9.41 -6.47 9.27
C ARG A 59 8.04 -6.71 8.67
N LEU A 60 7.84 -6.16 7.47
CA LEU A 60 6.68 -6.47 6.64
C LEU A 60 6.98 -7.73 5.80
N ALA A 61 6.46 -8.88 6.24
CA ALA A 61 6.68 -10.18 5.59
C ALA A 61 5.84 -10.36 4.32
N GLY A 62 4.72 -9.65 4.22
CA GLY A 62 3.82 -9.69 3.08
C GLY A 62 2.57 -8.86 3.31
N PHE A 63 1.60 -9.02 2.42
CA PHE A 63 0.28 -8.42 2.56
C PHE A 63 -0.78 -9.22 1.81
N PHE A 64 -2.01 -9.12 2.30
CA PHE A 64 -3.20 -9.46 1.53
C PHE A 64 -3.77 -8.21 0.88
N GLN A 65 -4.39 -8.38 -0.28
CA GLN A 65 -5.18 -7.35 -0.93
C GLN A 65 -6.62 -7.85 -1.11
N PHE A 66 -7.59 -7.10 -0.58
CA PHE A 66 -9.01 -7.44 -0.68
C PHE A 66 -9.79 -6.37 -1.41
N LEU A 67 -10.80 -6.77 -2.18
CA LEU A 67 -11.84 -5.87 -2.65
C LEU A 67 -12.80 -5.49 -1.50
N SER A 68 -13.65 -4.49 -1.73
CA SER A 68 -14.66 -4.03 -0.77
C SER A 68 -15.78 -5.04 -0.47
N ASP A 69 -15.88 -6.11 -1.25
CA ASP A 69 -16.80 -7.23 -1.01
C ASP A 69 -16.12 -8.39 -0.24
N LEU A 70 -14.90 -8.18 0.28
CA LEU A 70 -14.03 -9.16 0.94
C LEU A 70 -13.42 -10.21 0.01
N THR A 71 -13.57 -10.07 -1.30
CA THR A 71 -12.90 -10.95 -2.26
C THR A 71 -11.39 -10.75 -2.17
N LEU A 72 -10.64 -11.83 -1.92
CA LEU A 72 -9.17 -11.81 -1.96
C LEU A 72 -8.70 -11.63 -3.40
N MET A 73 -8.03 -10.51 -3.69
CA MET A 73 -7.39 -10.28 -4.98
C MET A 73 -6.06 -11.03 -5.07
N ARG A 74 -5.21 -10.86 -4.06
CA ARG A 74 -3.89 -11.50 -4.00
C ARG A 74 -3.32 -11.53 -2.59
N TYR A 75 -2.37 -12.43 -2.40
CA TYR A 75 -1.36 -12.35 -1.35
C TYR A 75 0.00 -12.17 -2.01
N SER A 76 0.83 -11.29 -1.45
CA SER A 76 2.21 -11.10 -1.89
C SER A 76 3.14 -11.18 -0.69
N SER A 77 4.25 -11.89 -0.83
CA SER A 77 5.29 -11.97 0.20
C SER A 77 6.52 -11.17 -0.20
N PHE A 78 7.15 -10.54 0.78
CA PHE A 78 8.48 -9.93 0.64
C PHE A 78 9.60 -10.90 1.02
N GLN A 79 9.27 -12.06 1.58
CA GLN A 79 10.26 -13.07 1.93
C GLN A 79 10.87 -13.67 0.67
N ARG A 80 12.20 -13.74 0.65
CA ARG A 80 12.95 -14.40 -0.43
C ARG A 80 13.21 -15.89 -0.14
N ARG A 81 13.08 -16.30 1.11
CA ARG A 81 13.28 -17.66 1.62
C ARG A 81 12.23 -17.96 2.68
N ASP A 82 11.80 -19.22 2.77
CA ASP A 82 10.68 -19.62 3.63
C ASP A 82 10.98 -19.53 5.14
N ASP A 83 12.25 -19.54 5.50
CA ASP A 83 12.75 -19.58 6.87
C ASP A 83 13.47 -18.28 7.28
N SER A 84 13.34 -17.22 6.47
CA SER A 84 14.02 -15.95 6.73
C SER A 84 13.14 -14.74 6.45
N ILE A 85 13.29 -13.72 7.29
CA ILE A 85 12.74 -12.38 7.07
C ILE A 85 13.81 -11.40 6.60
N GLU A 86 15.03 -11.88 6.37
CA GLU A 86 16.12 -11.08 5.83
C GLU A 86 15.74 -10.51 4.45
N GLY A 87 15.91 -9.20 4.29
CA GLY A 87 15.51 -8.48 3.09
C GLY A 87 14.04 -8.09 3.01
N CYS A 88 13.20 -8.49 3.98
CA CYS A 88 11.88 -7.88 4.14
C CYS A 88 12.04 -6.41 4.55
N PRO A 89 11.23 -5.49 3.98
CA PRO A 89 11.30 -4.09 4.36
C PRO A 89 10.90 -3.90 5.82
N ALA A 90 11.42 -2.84 6.45
CA ALA A 90 10.97 -2.42 7.76
C ALA A 90 9.50 -2.00 7.66
N ALA A 91 8.68 -2.44 8.63
CA ALA A 91 7.24 -2.23 8.58
C ALA A 91 6.87 -0.74 8.65
N ASP A 92 7.57 0.04 9.47
CA ASP A 92 7.40 1.50 9.57
C ASP A 92 7.56 2.20 8.21
N SER A 93 8.52 1.78 7.38
CA SER A 93 8.77 2.35 6.05
C SER A 93 7.65 2.09 5.02
N TRP A 94 6.63 1.31 5.40
CA TRP A 94 5.45 1.03 4.57
C TRP A 94 4.13 1.36 5.25
N LEU A 95 4.05 1.28 6.58
CA LEU A 95 2.78 1.33 7.32
C LEU A 95 2.59 2.62 8.10
N ASP A 96 3.67 3.36 8.37
CA ASP A 96 3.60 4.62 9.12
C ASP A 96 3.52 5.81 8.17
N GLU A 97 2.35 6.44 8.11
CA GLU A 97 2.10 7.62 7.28
C GLU A 97 3.03 8.79 7.64
N GLU A 98 3.39 8.95 8.91
CA GLU A 98 4.28 10.04 9.33
C GLU A 98 5.69 9.85 8.75
N THR A 99 6.22 8.62 8.82
CA THR A 99 7.48 8.25 8.16
C THR A 99 7.43 8.52 6.65
N ILE A 100 6.33 8.16 5.98
CA ILE A 100 6.14 8.42 4.53
C ILE A 100 6.10 9.91 4.23
N ARG A 101 5.35 10.69 5.02
CA ARG A 101 5.24 12.15 4.88
C ARG A 101 6.60 12.82 5.09
N HIS A 102 7.40 12.36 6.06
CA HIS A 102 8.76 12.86 6.28
C HIS A 102 9.69 12.55 5.11
N LEU A 103 9.62 11.34 4.53
CA LEU A 103 10.36 11.00 3.32
C LEU A 103 9.95 11.88 2.13
N ALA A 104 8.66 12.13 1.96
CA ALA A 104 8.16 13.04 0.93
C ALA A 104 8.72 14.46 1.14
N GLN A 105 8.66 14.97 2.38
CA GLN A 105 9.14 16.32 2.72
C GLN A 105 10.66 16.47 2.51
N LYS A 106 11.45 15.45 2.81
CA LYS A 106 12.90 15.43 2.52
C LYS A 106 13.22 15.50 1.02
N ASN A 107 12.29 15.05 0.17
CA ASN A 107 12.42 15.06 -1.28
C ASN A 107 11.60 16.19 -1.95
N ALA A 108 11.07 17.11 -1.16
CA ALA A 108 10.38 18.30 -1.63
C ALA A 108 11.39 19.30 -2.20
N ARG A 109 11.00 20.01 -3.26
CA ARG A 109 11.77 21.15 -3.79
C ARG A 109 11.55 22.38 -2.87
N PRO A 110 12.44 23.38 -2.91
CA PRO A 110 12.24 24.61 -2.14
C PRO A 110 10.86 25.24 -2.42
N GLY A 111 10.11 25.50 -1.36
CA GLY A 111 8.76 26.09 -1.44
C GLY A 111 7.63 25.11 -1.77
N GLU A 112 7.91 23.80 -1.89
CA GLU A 112 6.87 22.77 -1.94
C GLU A 112 6.45 22.33 -0.53
N THR A 113 5.16 22.05 -0.35
CA THR A 113 4.59 21.46 0.85
C THR A 113 3.90 20.14 0.53
N VAL A 114 3.99 19.16 1.44
CA VAL A 114 3.26 17.89 1.30
C VAL A 114 1.83 18.08 1.77
N GLU A 115 0.86 18.03 0.85
CA GLU A 115 -0.56 18.17 1.17
C GLU A 115 -1.13 16.86 1.69
N ASN A 116 -0.98 15.78 0.91
CA ASN A 116 -1.64 14.51 1.16
C ASN A 116 -0.71 13.32 0.88
N THR A 117 -0.95 12.22 1.60
CA THR A 117 -0.25 10.94 1.48
C THR A 117 -1.27 9.81 1.50
N PHE A 118 -1.27 8.94 0.49
CA PHE A 118 -2.17 7.79 0.43
C PHE A 118 -1.54 6.61 -0.30
N LEU A 119 -1.95 5.39 0.03
CA LEU A 119 -1.45 4.18 -0.64
C LEU A 119 -2.17 4.00 -1.98
N THR A 120 -1.41 3.73 -3.05
CA THR A 120 -1.93 3.59 -4.42
C THR A 120 -1.02 2.68 -5.25
N PHE A 121 -1.18 2.69 -6.58
CA PHE A 121 -0.31 1.99 -7.53
C PHE A 121 0.61 2.96 -8.27
N ASP A 122 1.84 2.53 -8.57
CA ASP A 122 2.81 3.35 -9.32
C ASP A 122 2.54 3.45 -10.84
N ARG A 123 1.28 3.15 -11.25
CA ARG A 123 0.75 2.84 -12.60
C ARG A 123 0.74 1.36 -12.96
N THR A 124 1.56 0.55 -12.32
CA THR A 124 1.47 -0.91 -12.50
C THR A 124 0.52 -1.45 -11.42
N PRO A 125 -0.63 -2.07 -11.76
CA PRO A 125 -1.57 -2.61 -10.75
C PRO A 125 -0.95 -3.67 -9.82
N SER A 126 0.20 -4.24 -10.20
CA SER A 126 0.98 -5.15 -9.36
C SER A 126 1.93 -4.46 -8.38
N ARG A 127 2.17 -3.15 -8.48
CA ARG A 127 3.15 -2.40 -7.70
C ARG A 127 2.47 -1.34 -6.85
N LEU A 128 2.44 -1.59 -5.55
CA LEU A 128 1.96 -0.62 -4.57
C LEU A 128 3.06 0.37 -4.21
N ALA A 129 2.65 1.61 -4.01
CA ALA A 129 3.48 2.69 -3.49
C ALA A 129 2.59 3.70 -2.78
N TRP A 130 3.13 4.43 -1.84
CA TRP A 130 2.50 5.64 -1.35
C TRP A 130 2.64 6.75 -2.38
N ALA A 131 1.56 7.45 -2.67
CA ALA A 131 1.60 8.73 -3.37
C ALA A 131 1.63 9.86 -2.35
N ALA A 132 2.59 10.77 -2.48
CA ALA A 132 2.65 12.02 -1.75
C ALA A 132 2.44 13.16 -2.75
N VAL A 133 1.40 13.97 -2.55
CA VAL A 133 1.10 15.14 -3.39
C VAL A 133 1.78 16.36 -2.79
N LEU A 134 2.63 16.99 -3.58
CA LEU A 134 3.33 18.22 -3.23
C LEU A 134 2.77 19.38 -4.03
N THR A 135 2.59 20.52 -3.36
CA THR A 135 2.14 21.76 -3.98
C THR A 135 3.18 22.85 -3.79
N SER A 136 3.57 23.50 -4.88
CA SER A 136 4.45 24.67 -4.86
C SER A 136 3.67 25.95 -4.53
N ALA A 137 4.40 27.02 -4.19
CA ALA A 137 3.81 28.33 -3.90
C ALA A 137 2.94 28.92 -5.03
N ASP A 138 3.16 28.52 -6.28
CA ASP A 138 2.34 28.91 -7.44
C ASP A 138 1.14 27.97 -7.70
N GLY A 139 0.88 27.02 -6.80
CA GLY A 139 -0.25 26.08 -6.86
C GLY A 139 -0.04 24.89 -7.79
N LYS A 140 1.13 24.73 -8.41
CA LYS A 140 1.41 23.54 -9.23
C LYS A 140 1.58 22.31 -8.36
N LYS A 141 1.01 21.20 -8.82
CA LYS A 141 1.08 19.90 -8.14
C LYS A 141 2.11 18.98 -8.78
N ARG A 142 2.78 18.21 -7.93
CA ARG A 142 3.73 17.16 -8.28
C ARG A 142 3.49 15.97 -7.37
N THR A 143 3.55 14.77 -7.89
CA THR A 143 3.37 13.56 -7.09
C THR A 143 4.68 12.80 -6.98
N LEU A 144 5.06 12.44 -5.75
CA LEU A 144 6.11 11.47 -5.48
C LEU A 144 5.49 10.11 -5.17
N HIS A 145 6.07 9.04 -5.71
CA HIS A 145 5.81 7.68 -5.28
C HIS A 145 6.90 7.24 -4.29
N ILE A 146 6.48 6.54 -3.23
CA ILE A 146 7.34 6.09 -2.14
C ILE A 146 7.05 4.61 -1.86
N ALA A 147 8.08 3.77 -1.93
CA ALA A 147 7.99 2.35 -1.57
C ALA A 147 9.18 1.96 -0.69
N GLY A 148 8.92 1.74 0.59
CA GLY A 148 9.98 1.63 1.59
C GLY A 148 10.81 2.91 1.64
N GLN A 149 12.10 2.80 1.30
CA GLN A 149 13.05 3.92 1.30
C GLN A 149 13.26 4.53 -0.09
N THR A 150 12.64 3.98 -1.13
CA THR A 150 12.81 4.47 -2.50
C THR A 150 11.75 5.52 -2.81
N VAL A 151 12.18 6.67 -3.32
CA VAL A 151 11.32 7.80 -3.70
C VAL A 151 11.58 8.15 -5.16
N TRP A 152 10.53 8.32 -5.95
CA TRP A 152 10.63 8.75 -7.35
C TRP A 152 9.45 9.63 -7.76
N GLU A 153 9.65 10.49 -8.76
CA GLU A 153 8.58 11.35 -9.28
C GLU A 153 7.66 10.55 -10.20
N ALA A 154 6.35 10.75 -10.06
CA ALA A 154 5.40 10.25 -11.04
C ALA A 154 5.66 10.93 -12.39
N THR A 155 5.93 10.15 -13.44
CA THR A 155 6.15 10.72 -14.77
C THR A 155 4.88 11.42 -15.26
N LYS A 156 5.02 12.55 -15.97
CA LYS A 156 3.92 13.49 -16.24
C LYS A 156 2.79 13.01 -17.15
N THR A 157 2.76 11.73 -17.54
CA THR A 157 1.97 11.31 -18.71
C THR A 157 0.45 11.31 -18.57
N ASP A 158 -0.18 11.62 -17.43
CA ASP A 158 -1.63 11.49 -17.30
C ASP A 158 -2.27 12.53 -16.36
N ASN A 159 -2.19 13.82 -16.70
CA ASN A 159 -3.27 14.74 -16.35
C ASN A 159 -4.32 14.85 -17.48
N ASP A 160 -4.09 14.22 -18.64
CA ASP A 160 -4.88 14.44 -19.87
C ASP A 160 -5.44 13.15 -20.55
N ALA A 161 -5.52 11.99 -19.88
CA ALA A 161 -6.09 10.80 -20.54
C ALA A 161 -7.12 10.04 -19.67
N GLU A 162 -8.35 10.54 -19.70
CA GLU A 162 -9.51 9.65 -19.75
C GLU A 162 -9.36 8.70 -20.95
N SER A 163 -9.17 7.40 -20.73
CA SER A 163 -9.56 6.31 -21.66
C SER A 163 -9.18 4.93 -21.10
N PHE A 164 -9.88 4.47 -20.08
CA PHE A 164 -9.98 3.02 -19.79
C PHE A 164 -11.45 2.56 -19.79
N ALA A 165 -12.27 3.22 -20.61
CA ALA A 165 -13.58 2.70 -20.99
C ALA A 165 -13.43 1.92 -22.31
N GLY A 166 -13.48 0.59 -22.21
CA GLY A 166 -13.74 -0.29 -23.34
C GLY A 166 -12.52 -1.06 -23.84
N HIS A 167 -12.39 -2.31 -23.42
CA HIS A 167 -12.19 -3.49 -24.28
C HIS A 167 -12.25 -4.75 -23.40
N LEU A 168 -13.46 -5.16 -23.06
CA LEU A 168 -13.80 -6.57 -22.91
C LEU A 168 -14.85 -6.84 -23.97
N SER A 169 -14.38 -7.30 -25.13
CA SER A 169 -15.16 -8.05 -26.12
C SER A 169 -14.90 -9.52 -25.86
#